data_AF-A0A920MGM4-F1
#
_entry.id   AF-A0A920MGM4-F1
#
_cell.length_a   1.000
_cell.length_b   1.000
_cell.length_c   1.000
_cell.angle_alpha   90.00
_cell.angle_beta   90.00
_cell.angle_gamma   90.00
#
_symmetry.space_group_name_H-M   'P 1'
#
loop_
_entity.id
_entity.type
_entity.pdbx_description
1 polymer ?
#
loop_
_entity_poly.entity_id
_entity_poly.type
_entity_poly.pdbx_seq_one_letter_code
_entity_poly.pdbx_strand_id
1 'polypeptide(L)'
;MILNLYNKKFMQIEQFDTGLKGQENVEKIVITPEENYNYKQVVRKYLGTIVKEGISNLDQNLQNAFSNDVNINCFYPLNEFIGIDEFKERFWKPLFNSFPDIERREQLVISGAFRDKIQVGTISTLSGFSKKRG
;
A
#
# COMPACT_ATOMS: atom_id res chain seq x y z
N MET A 1 44.22 -29.88 1.15
CA MET A 1 43.23 -29.51 0.12
C MET A 1 42.34 -28.43 0.71
N ILE A 2 42.70 -27.16 0.48
CA ILE A 2 41.98 -26.00 1.01
C ILE A 2 41.00 -25.58 -0.09
N LEU A 3 39.69 -25.76 0.13
CA LEU A 3 38.69 -25.23 -0.77
C LEU A 3 38.71 -23.70 -0.68
N ASN A 4 39.08 -23.04 -1.78
CA ASN A 4 38.88 -21.62 -1.98
C ASN A 4 37.38 -21.30 -1.92
N LEU A 5 36.95 -20.73 -0.79
CA LEU A 5 35.62 -20.15 -0.66
C LEU A 5 35.54 -18.93 -1.57
N TYR A 6 34.82 -19.13 -2.67
CA TYR A 6 34.29 -18.17 -3.62
C TYR A 6 34.33 -16.70 -3.16
N ASN A 7 34.99 -15.89 -3.99
CA ASN A 7 34.85 -14.44 -4.09
C ASN A 7 33.38 -14.00 -3.96
N LYS A 8 32.95 -13.65 -2.74
CA LYS A 8 31.71 -12.92 -2.52
C LYS A 8 31.98 -11.48 -2.97
N LYS A 9 31.72 -11.18 -4.25
CA LYS A 9 31.58 -9.79 -4.71
C LYS A 9 30.49 -9.17 -3.83
N PHE A 10 30.88 -8.25 -2.95
CA PHE A 10 29.92 -7.35 -2.33
C PHE A 10 29.21 -6.62 -3.47
N MET A 11 27.92 -6.86 -3.61
CA MET A 11 27.08 -6.14 -4.55
C MET A 11 27.12 -4.67 -4.14
N GLN A 12 27.69 -3.80 -5.00
CA GLN A 12 27.57 -2.37 -4.82
C GLN A 12 26.08 -2.02 -4.81
N ILE A 13 25.66 -1.21 -3.85
CA ILE A 13 24.28 -0.78 -3.61
C ILE A 13 23.65 -0.14 -4.87
N GLU A 14 24.46 0.23 -5.86
CA GLU A 14 24.08 0.85 -7.12
C GLU A 14 23.43 -0.09 -8.16
N GLN A 15 23.31 -1.39 -7.89
CA GLN A 15 22.69 -2.36 -8.81
C GLN A 15 21.33 -2.90 -8.36
N PHE A 16 20.49 -2.06 -7.74
CA PHE A 16 19.06 -2.34 -7.75
C PHE A 16 18.55 -2.15 -9.18
N ASP A 17 18.12 -3.23 -9.82
CA ASP A 17 17.29 -3.14 -11.03
C ASP A 17 15.90 -2.63 -10.61
N THR A 18 15.78 -1.31 -10.48
CA THR A 18 14.54 -0.59 -10.16
C THR A 18 13.57 -0.57 -11.36
N GLY A 19 13.83 -1.42 -12.37
CA GLY A 19 12.98 -1.66 -13.54
C GLY A 19 13.07 -0.61 -14.63
N LEU A 20 13.90 0.44 -14.52
CA LEU A 20 13.67 1.63 -15.37
C LEU A 20 14.93 2.42 -15.77
N LYS A 21 15.90 1.76 -16.43
CA LYS A 21 16.81 2.45 -17.36
C LYS A 21 16.13 2.50 -18.74
N GLY A 22 15.63 3.68 -19.16
CA GLY A 22 15.37 3.94 -20.60
C GLY A 22 13.93 4.17 -21.10
N GLN A 23 12.99 4.72 -20.31
CA GLN A 23 11.75 5.23 -20.91
C GLN A 23 11.92 6.69 -21.32
N GLU A 24 12.23 6.94 -22.59
CA GLU A 24 12.60 8.26 -23.12
C GLU A 24 11.39 9.19 -23.39
N ASN A 25 10.15 8.68 -23.33
CA ASN A 25 8.95 9.42 -23.76
C ASN A 25 7.83 9.46 -22.71
N VAL A 26 8.15 9.70 -21.43
CA VAL A 26 7.11 9.81 -20.39
C VAL A 26 6.89 11.27 -20.02
N GLU A 27 5.67 11.76 -20.22
CA GLU A 27 5.27 13.10 -19.80
C GLU A 27 5.34 13.19 -18.27
N LYS A 28 6.16 14.12 -17.78
CA LYS A 28 6.33 14.30 -16.34
C LYS A 28 5.17 15.10 -15.78
N ILE A 29 4.44 14.51 -14.84
CA ILE A 29 3.47 15.23 -14.04
C ILE A 29 4.24 16.18 -13.10
N VAL A 30 3.91 17.46 -13.17
CA VAL A 30 4.36 18.47 -12.21
C VAL A 30 3.19 18.78 -11.29
N ILE A 31 3.40 18.64 -9.98
CA ILE A 31 2.39 18.96 -8.96
C ILE A 31 2.86 20.14 -8.11
N THR A 32 1.93 21.00 -7.75
CA THR A 32 2.16 22.08 -6.79
C THR A 32 2.29 21.53 -5.36
N PRO A 33 2.91 22.28 -4.43
CA PRO A 33 2.92 21.90 -3.02
C PRO A 33 1.52 21.72 -2.42
N GLU A 34 0.54 22.51 -2.87
CA GLU A 34 -0.85 22.44 -2.42
C GLU A 34 -1.53 21.16 -2.91
N GLU A 35 -1.43 20.83 -4.20
CA GLU A 35 -1.94 19.56 -4.73
C GLU A 35 -1.28 18.38 -4.02
N ASN A 36 0.04 18.44 -3.82
CA ASN A 36 0.77 17.41 -3.11
C ASN A 36 0.27 17.23 -1.67
N TYR A 37 0.00 18.33 -0.96
CA TYR A 37 -0.60 18.28 0.37
C TYR A 37 -2.00 17.66 0.35
N ASN A 38 -2.83 18.05 -0.62
CA ASN A 38 -4.20 17.56 -0.76
C ASN A 38 -4.25 16.05 -1.03
N TYR A 39 -3.37 15.51 -1.87
CA TYR A 39 -3.30 14.06 -2.10
C TYR A 39 -2.99 13.27 -0.81
N LYS A 40 -2.11 13.79 0.06
CA LYS A 40 -1.85 13.18 1.37
C LYS A 40 -3.11 13.16 2.23
N GLN A 41 -3.84 14.28 2.29
CA GLN A 41 -5.05 14.38 3.11
C GLN A 41 -6.16 13.43 2.63
N VAL A 42 -6.34 13.32 1.31
CA VAL A 42 -7.33 12.43 0.71
C VAL A 42 -7.06 10.97 1.10
N VAL A 43 -5.83 10.48 0.89
CA VAL A 43 -5.48 9.09 1.22
C VAL A 43 -5.54 8.83 2.72
N ARG A 44 -5.06 9.77 3.55
CA ARG A 44 -5.17 9.71 5.01
C ARG A 44 -6.63 9.57 5.45
N LYS A 45 -7.51 10.40 4.90
CA LYS A 45 -8.95 10.38 5.21
C LYS A 45 -9.55 9.02 4.85
N TYR A 46 -9.31 8.52 3.64
CA TYR A 46 -9.85 7.23 3.21
C TYR A 46 -9.41 6.08 4.12
N LEU A 47 -8.11 5.91 4.34
CA LEU A 47 -7.59 4.81 5.17
C LEU A 47 -8.04 4.93 6.64
N GLY A 48 -8.12 6.16 7.16
CA GLY A 48 -8.63 6.42 8.50
C GLY A 48 -10.12 6.08 8.64
N THR A 49 -10.94 6.51 7.68
CA THR A 49 -12.39 6.25 7.67
C THR A 49 -12.70 4.76 7.54
N ILE A 50 -12.02 4.03 6.63
CA ILE A 50 -12.21 2.58 6.45
C ILE A 50 -12.02 1.84 7.79
N VAL A 51 -10.94 2.15 8.52
CA VAL A 51 -10.67 1.48 9.80
C VAL A 51 -11.63 1.94 10.90
N LYS A 52 -11.90 3.25 10.99
CA LYS A 52 -12.76 3.83 12.05
C LYS A 52 -14.21 3.34 11.97
N GLU A 53 -14.76 3.26 10.76
CA GLU A 53 -16.16 2.83 10.56
C GLU A 53 -16.29 1.30 10.43
N GLY A 54 -15.18 0.63 10.12
CA GLY A 54 -15.06 -0.82 10.13
C GLY A 54 -16.02 -1.52 9.17
N ILE A 55 -16.45 -2.72 9.57
CA ILE A 55 -17.22 -3.64 8.72
C ILE A 55 -18.58 -3.07 8.27
N SER A 56 -19.22 -2.24 9.10
CA SER A 56 -20.60 -1.76 8.88
C SER A 56 -20.74 -0.88 7.63
N ASN A 57 -19.69 -0.12 7.29
CA ASN A 57 -19.69 0.81 6.16
C ASN A 57 -18.64 0.44 5.10
N LEU A 58 -18.13 -0.80 5.14
CA LEU A 58 -16.97 -1.19 4.36
C LEU A 58 -17.18 -1.02 2.85
N ASP A 59 -18.32 -1.44 2.32
CA ASP A 59 -18.62 -1.33 0.87
C ASP A 59 -18.55 0.13 0.40
N GLN A 60 -19.26 1.03 1.08
CA GLN A 60 -19.28 2.45 0.72
C GLN A 60 -17.89 3.09 0.87
N ASN A 61 -17.16 2.75 1.94
CA ASN A 61 -15.85 3.31 2.19
C ASN A 61 -14.80 2.85 1.17
N LEU A 62 -14.87 1.60 0.71
CA LEU A 62 -14.01 1.13 -0.38
C LEU A 62 -14.38 1.84 -1.69
N GLN A 63 -15.67 1.91 -2.06
CA GLN A 63 -16.11 2.57 -3.29
C GLN A 63 -15.71 4.06 -3.34
N ASN A 64 -15.67 4.72 -2.19
CA ASN A 64 -15.22 6.11 -2.09
C ASN A 64 -13.71 6.27 -2.26
N ALA A 65 -12.92 5.23 -1.95
CA ALA A 65 -11.47 5.29 -1.86
C ALA A 65 -10.74 4.70 -3.08
N PHE A 66 -11.34 3.73 -3.76
CA PHE A 66 -10.71 2.95 -4.82
C PHE A 66 -11.60 2.88 -6.06
N SER A 67 -10.97 2.70 -7.24
CA SER A 67 -11.71 2.33 -8.45
C SER A 67 -12.21 0.89 -8.35
N ASN A 68 -13.26 0.55 -9.11
CA ASN A 68 -13.83 -0.79 -9.13
C ASN A 68 -12.82 -1.86 -9.60
N ASP A 69 -11.88 -1.48 -10.47
CA ASP A 69 -10.84 -2.30 -11.10
C ASP A 69 -9.46 -2.12 -10.46
N VAL A 70 -9.41 -1.67 -9.20
CA VAL A 70 -8.15 -1.45 -8.47
C VAL A 70 -7.24 -2.69 -8.53
N ASN A 71 -5.95 -2.47 -8.74
CA ASN A 71 -4.91 -3.51 -8.69
C ASN A 71 -4.32 -3.57 -7.28
N ILE A 72 -4.38 -4.73 -6.65
CA ILE A 72 -3.86 -4.96 -5.30
C ILE A 72 -2.63 -5.84 -5.40
N ASN A 73 -1.50 -5.35 -4.88
CA ASN A 73 -0.26 -6.10 -4.78
C ASN A 73 0.03 -6.36 -3.31
N CYS A 74 -0.32 -7.55 -2.83
CA CYS A 74 -0.04 -7.99 -1.47
C CYS A 74 1.05 -9.08 -1.44
N PHE A 75 1.73 -9.18 -0.31
CA PHE A 75 2.62 -10.31 -0.06
C PHE A 75 1.84 -11.62 0.07
N TYR A 76 2.55 -12.74 -0.06
CA TYR A 76 2.03 -14.05 0.31
C TYR A 76 1.44 -14.01 1.74
N PRO A 77 0.27 -14.63 2.01
CA PRO A 77 -0.48 -15.56 1.16
C PRO A 77 -1.51 -14.93 0.22
N LEU A 78 -1.73 -13.62 0.29
CA LEU A 78 -2.78 -12.96 -0.50
C LEU A 78 -2.36 -12.80 -1.97
N ASN A 79 -1.07 -12.57 -2.24
CA ASN A 79 -0.55 -12.32 -3.60
C ASN A 79 -1.27 -11.16 -4.30
N GLU A 80 -1.13 -11.09 -5.62
CA GLU A 80 -1.72 -10.05 -6.47
C GLU A 80 -3.15 -10.44 -6.89
N PHE A 81 -4.04 -9.45 -6.95
CA PHE A 81 -5.41 -9.61 -7.46
C PHE A 81 -6.01 -8.26 -7.86
N ILE A 82 -7.13 -8.30 -8.57
CA ILE A 82 -7.80 -7.12 -9.13
C ILE A 82 -9.23 -7.07 -8.64
N GLY A 83 -9.71 -5.88 -8.33
CA GLY A 83 -11.11 -5.60 -8.07
C GLY A 83 -11.43 -5.31 -6.61
N ILE A 84 -12.37 -4.40 -6.42
CA ILE A 84 -12.75 -3.91 -5.09
C ILE A 84 -13.46 -4.98 -4.24
N ASP A 85 -14.24 -5.85 -4.88
CA ASP A 85 -14.93 -6.96 -4.21
C ASP A 85 -13.93 -8.01 -3.71
N GLU A 86 -12.95 -8.37 -4.53
CA GLU A 86 -11.85 -9.25 -4.11
C GLU A 86 -11.06 -8.62 -2.95
N PHE A 87 -10.82 -7.31 -2.98
CA PHE A 87 -10.11 -6.63 -1.88
C PHE A 87 -10.91 -6.65 -0.57
N LYS A 88 -12.22 -6.46 -0.66
CA LYS A 88 -13.14 -6.59 0.48
C LYS A 88 -13.10 -7.99 1.08
N GLU A 89 -13.30 -9.03 0.26
CA GLU A 89 -13.42 -10.42 0.73
C GLU A 89 -12.09 -11.01 1.20
N ARG A 90 -10.99 -10.71 0.51
CA ARG A 90 -9.69 -11.36 0.77
C ARG A 90 -8.84 -10.63 1.80
N PHE A 91 -8.98 -9.32 1.94
CA PHE A 91 -8.16 -8.50 2.84
C PHE A 91 -8.96 -7.92 4.00
N TRP A 92 -9.94 -7.05 3.70
CA TRP A 92 -10.58 -6.22 4.75
C TRP A 92 -11.50 -7.02 5.67
N LYS A 93 -12.37 -7.88 5.14
CA LYS A 93 -13.26 -8.71 5.94
C LYS A 93 -12.50 -9.64 6.89
N PRO A 94 -11.50 -10.43 6.44
CA PRO A 94 -10.70 -11.26 7.33
C PRO A 94 -9.98 -10.46 8.42
N LEU A 95 -9.46 -9.27 8.10
CA LEU A 95 -8.79 -8.39 9.04
C LEU A 95 -9.73 -7.92 10.15
N PHE A 96 -10.89 -7.36 9.80
CA PHE A 96 -11.87 -6.88 10.79
C PHE A 96 -12.51 -8.02 11.60
N ASN A 97 -12.74 -9.18 10.98
CA ASN A 97 -13.25 -10.34 11.70
C ASN A 97 -12.24 -10.88 12.73
N SER A 98 -10.94 -10.79 12.40
CA SER A 98 -9.87 -11.24 13.29
C SER A 98 -9.61 -10.23 14.40
N PHE A 99 -9.72 -8.93 14.12
CA PHE A 99 -9.48 -7.84 15.07
C PHE A 99 -10.67 -6.85 15.06
N PRO A 100 -11.75 -7.15 15.80
CA PRO A 100 -12.96 -6.32 15.79
C PRO A 100 -12.77 -4.89 16.34
N ASP A 101 -11.74 -4.70 17.16
CA ASP A 101 -11.37 -3.45 17.82
C ASP A 101 -10.09 -2.83 17.22
N ILE A 102 -9.79 -3.16 15.96
CA ILE A 102 -8.56 -2.70 15.30
C ILE A 102 -8.49 -1.17 15.22
N GLU A 103 -7.38 -0.62 15.69
CA GLU A 103 -7.04 0.80 15.58
C GLU A 103 -5.91 0.99 14.58
N ARG A 104 -5.95 2.10 13.82
CA ARG A 104 -4.86 2.54 12.95
C ARG A 104 -4.16 3.76 13.53
N ARG A 105 -2.84 3.66 13.73
CA ARG A 105 -1.97 4.80 14.06
C ARG A 105 -1.07 5.12 12.87
N GLU A 106 -1.29 6.28 12.26
CA GLU A 106 -0.46 6.76 11.15
C GLU A 106 0.88 7.30 11.66
N GLN A 107 1.97 6.88 11.02
CA GLN A 107 3.33 7.31 11.37
C GLN A 107 3.91 8.26 10.32
N LEU A 108 3.68 7.96 9.04
CA LEU A 108 4.26 8.73 7.94
C LEU A 108 3.35 8.70 6.72
N VAL A 109 3.24 9.85 6.06
CA VAL A 109 2.62 9.98 4.74
C VAL A 109 3.53 10.79 3.85
N ILE A 110 3.94 10.18 2.73
CA ILE A 110 4.77 10.80 1.71
C ILE A 110 3.97 10.79 0.41
N SER A 111 4.08 11.85 -0.37
CA SER A 111 3.52 11.90 -1.71
C SER A 111 4.43 12.67 -2.64
N GLY A 112 4.35 12.33 -3.92
CA GLY A 112 5.11 12.98 -4.97
C GLY A 112 4.65 12.51 -6.34
N ALA A 113 5.01 13.29 -7.35
CA ALA A 113 4.92 12.88 -8.73
C ALA A 113 6.20 12.14 -9.12
N PHE A 114 6.04 11.00 -9.79
CA PHE A 114 7.14 10.26 -10.40
C PHE A 114 6.70 9.87 -11.81
N ARG A 115 7.35 10.47 -12.81
CA ARG A 115 7.01 10.31 -14.23
C ARG A 115 5.57 10.73 -14.51
N ASP A 116 4.77 9.84 -15.07
CA ASP A 116 3.36 9.96 -15.41
C ASP A 116 2.42 9.60 -14.26
N LYS A 117 2.92 9.46 -13.02
CA LYS A 117 2.13 8.98 -11.89
C LYS A 117 2.26 9.87 -10.67
N ILE A 118 1.15 10.02 -9.97
CA ILE A 118 1.09 10.56 -8.62
C ILE A 118 1.05 9.39 -7.66
N GLN A 119 1.95 9.39 -6.69
CA GLN A 119 2.05 8.32 -5.71
C GLN A 119 1.91 8.88 -4.30
N VAL A 120 1.19 8.14 -3.46
CA VAL A 120 1.05 8.41 -2.03
C VAL A 120 1.40 7.14 -1.28
N GLY A 121 2.43 7.20 -0.44
CA GLY A 121 2.86 6.13 0.43
C GLY A 121 2.51 6.43 1.88
N THR A 122 1.99 5.43 2.60
CA THR A 122 1.68 5.56 4.03
C THR A 122 2.33 4.45 4.84
N ILE A 123 2.89 4.80 6.00
CA ILE A 123 3.37 3.84 7.01
C ILE A 123 2.47 3.99 8.24
N SER A 124 1.95 2.89 8.74
CA SER A 124 1.02 2.88 9.88
C SER A 124 1.10 1.57 10.64
N THR A 125 0.79 1.65 11.92
CA THR A 125 0.61 0.47 12.77
C THR A 125 -0.88 0.18 12.92
N LEU A 126 -1.26 -1.08 12.74
CA LEU A 126 -2.58 -1.59 13.07
C LEU A 126 -2.49 -2.42 14.36
N SER A 127 -3.35 -2.16 15.34
CA SER A 127 -3.33 -2.85 16.64
C SER A 127 -4.75 -3.13 17.12
N GLY A 128 -4.99 -4.34 17.64
CA GLY A 128 -6.26 -4.72 18.25
C GLY A 128 -6.14 -6.08 18.93
N PHE A 129 -7.19 -6.49 19.65
CA PHE A 129 -7.26 -7.81 20.25
C PHE A 129 -7.79 -8.84 19.24
N SER A 130 -6.99 -9.89 19.02
CA SER A 130 -7.44 -10.98 18.15
C SER A 130 -8.63 -11.69 18.79
N LYS A 131 -9.71 -11.85 18.02
CA LYS A 131 -10.81 -12.74 18.39
C LYS A 131 -10.25 -14.16 18.53
N LYS A 132 -10.41 -14.77 19.70
CA LYS A 132 -10.08 -16.19 19.89
C LYS A 132 -10.95 -17.00 18.94
N ARG A 133 -10.35 -17.89 18.16
CA ARG A 133 -11.10 -18.95 17.47
C ARG A 133 -11.61 -19.89 18.55
N GLY A 134 -12.93 -19.88 18.77
CA GLY A 134 -13.63 -20.90 19.55
C GLY A 134 -13.67 -22.22 18.80
#